data_AF-A0A7W1VPU3-F1
#
_entry.id   AF-A0A7W1VPU3-F1
#
_cell.length_a   1.000
_cell.length_b   1.000
_cell.length_c   1.000
_cell.angle_alpha   90.00
_cell.angle_beta   90.00
_cell.angle_gamma   90.00
#
_symmetry.space_group_name_H-M   'P 1'
#
loop_
_entity.id
_entity.type
_entity.pdbx_description
1 polymer ?
#
loop_
_entity_poly.entity_id
_entity_poly.type
_entity_poly.pdbx_seq_one_letter_code
_entity_poly.pdbx_strand_id
1 'polypeptide(L)'
;MKKRFRLIRRGNRNTFYCVDTTTGKRESLGTGNPCEAERLISAKNEAVQHASMDEMLPHKKGSTADRFERAMQDKAFNLNAWPVSMF
;
A
#
# COMPACT_ATOMS: atom_id res chain seq x y z
N MET A 1 8.96 12.47 5.88
CA MET A 1 8.72 12.24 4.44
C MET A 1 7.50 13.01 3.99
N LYS A 2 7.54 13.61 2.80
CA LYS A 2 6.37 14.30 2.24
C LYS A 2 5.39 13.25 1.72
N LYS A 3 4.11 13.32 2.13
CA LYS A 3 3.05 12.43 1.63
C LYS A 3 2.81 12.71 0.15
N ARG A 4 2.70 11.65 -0.66
CA ARG A 4 2.52 11.77 -2.11
C ARG A 4 1.08 12.17 -2.45
N PHE A 5 0.10 11.62 -1.73
CA PHE A 5 -1.31 11.89 -1.94
C PHE A 5 -1.87 12.82 -0.85
N ARG A 6 -2.57 13.87 -1.29
CA ARG A 6 -3.25 14.86 -0.43
C ARG A 6 -4.76 14.76 -0.58
N LEU A 7 -5.47 14.92 0.53
CA LEU A 7 -6.94 15.00 0.58
C LEU A 7 -7.40 16.41 0.21
N ILE A 8 -8.39 16.51 -0.68
CA ILE A 8 -9.09 17.78 -0.98
C ILE A 8 -10.59 17.53 -1.00
N ARG A 9 -11.36 18.46 -0.42
CA ARG A 9 -12.83 18.49 -0.48
C ARG A 9 -13.28 19.64 -1.37
N ARG A 10 -14.20 19.40 -2.31
CA ARG A 10 -14.86 20.44 -3.10
C ARG A 10 -16.24 20.71 -2.50
N GLY A 11 -16.49 21.95 -2.07
CA GLY A 11 -17.71 22.36 -1.36
C GLY A 11 -19.03 22.05 -2.09
N ASN A 12 -19.02 21.96 -3.43
CA ASN A 12 -20.24 21.83 -4.22
C ASN A 12 -20.75 20.39 -4.41
N ARG A 13 -19.96 19.35 -4.10
CA ARG A 13 -20.34 17.95 -4.43
C ARG A 13 -20.21 16.96 -3.27
N ASN A 14 -19.95 17.43 -2.05
CA ASN A 14 -19.68 16.60 -0.86
C ASN A 14 -18.81 15.36 -1.11
N THR A 15 -17.93 15.41 -2.11
CA THR A 15 -17.12 14.29 -2.59
C THR A 15 -15.66 14.63 -2.29
N PHE A 16 -14.94 13.65 -1.76
CA PHE A 16 -13.52 13.78 -1.50
C PHE A 16 -12.69 13.39 -2.72
N TYR A 17 -11.58 14.10 -2.92
CA TYR A 17 -10.63 13.87 -3.99
C TYR A 17 -9.25 13.62 -3.42
N CYS A 18 -8.48 12.72 -4.03
CA CYS A 18 -7.05 12.65 -3.80
C CYS A 18 -6.30 13.38 -4.92
N VAL A 19 -5.31 14.17 -4.53
CA VAL A 19 -4.39 14.84 -5.46
C VAL A 19 -3.02 14.24 -5.28
N ASP A 20 -2.48 13.72 -6.38
CA ASP A 20 -1.09 13.29 -6.45
C ASP A 20 -0.19 14.53 -6.56
N THR A 21 0.75 14.68 -5.64
CA THR A 21 1.69 15.80 -5.62
C THR A 21 2.79 15.68 -6.66
N THR A 22 3.06 14.47 -7.18
CA THR A 22 4.10 14.29 -8.20
C THR A 22 3.56 14.51 -9.61
N THR A 23 2.36 13.98 -9.89
CA THR A 23 1.73 14.10 -11.22
C THR A 23 0.74 15.26 -11.34
N GLY A 24 0.31 15.83 -10.22
CA GLY A 24 -0.72 16.87 -10.18
C GLY A 24 -2.14 16.38 -10.52
N LYS A 25 -2.30 15.08 -10.83
CA LYS A 25 -3.58 14.48 -11.20
C LYS A 25 -4.52 14.43 -10.00
N ARG A 26 -5.82 14.57 -10.29
CA ARG A 26 -6.89 14.54 -9.30
C ARG A 26 -7.80 13.36 -9.59
N GLU A 27 -8.05 12.53 -8.59
CA GLU A 27 -8.96 11.39 -8.68
C GLU A 27 -10.03 11.52 -7.60
N SER A 28 -11.27 11.18 -7.94
CA SER A 28 -12.34 11.10 -6.95
C SER A 28 -12.13 9.88 -6.06
N LEU A 29 -12.23 10.04 -4.75
CA LEU A 29 -12.20 8.92 -3.80
C LEU A 29 -13.53 8.16 -3.72
N GLY A 30 -14.58 8.67 -4.36
CA GLY A 30 -15.90 8.03 -4.38
C GLY A 30 -16.63 8.04 -3.03
N THR A 31 -16.02 8.57 -1.98
CA THR A 31 -16.62 8.68 -0.65
C THR A 31 -16.95 10.15 -0.31
N GLY A 32 -18.04 10.33 0.42
CA GLY A 32 -18.44 11.58 1.07
C GLY A 32 -18.18 11.60 2.58
N ASN A 33 -17.58 10.54 3.13
CA ASN A 33 -17.24 10.43 4.54
C ASN A 33 -15.79 10.87 4.78
N PRO A 34 -15.54 11.82 5.70
CA PRO A 34 -14.18 12.32 5.96
C PRO A 34 -13.26 11.23 6.51
N CYS A 35 -13.75 10.40 7.43
CA CYS A 35 -12.96 9.34 8.05
C CYS A 35 -12.53 8.28 7.02
N GLU A 36 -13.43 7.89 6.13
CA GLU A 36 -13.13 6.93 5.07
C GLU A 36 -12.13 7.51 4.07
N ALA A 37 -12.32 8.77 3.67
CA ALA A 37 -11.43 9.46 2.75
C ALA A 37 -9.99 9.55 3.31
N GLU A 38 -9.86 9.81 4.61
CA GLU A 38 -8.57 9.85 5.29
C GLU A 38 -7.90 8.46 5.34
N ARG A 39 -8.65 7.39 5.67
CA ARG A 39 -8.13 6.02 5.64
C ARG A 39 -7.61 5.63 4.26
N LEU A 40 -8.37 5.93 3.21
CA LEU A 40 -7.98 5.63 1.83
C LEU A 40 -6.68 6.33 1.42
N ILE A 41 -6.51 7.59 1.82
CA ILE A 41 -5.28 8.34 1.52
C ILE A 41 -4.10 7.85 2.34
N SER A 42 -4.30 7.50 3.60
CA SER A 42 -3.25 6.91 4.44
C SER A 42 -2.79 5.59 3.83
N ALA A 43 -3.71 4.69 3.48
CA ALA A 43 -3.40 3.42 2.81
C ALA A 43 -2.67 3.63 1.47
N LYS A 44 -3.11 4.59 0.63
CA LYS A 44 -2.40 4.92 -0.63
C LYS A 44 -0.97 5.43 -0.37
N ASN A 45 -0.78 6.25 0.66
CA ASN A 45 0.54 6.77 1.01
C ASN A 45 1.44 5.66 1.58
N GLU A 46 0.90 4.80 2.45
CA GLU A 46 1.61 3.65 3.01
C GLU A 46 2.04 2.68 1.91
N ALA A 47 1.18 2.36 0.94
CA ALA A 47 1.55 1.51 -0.20
C ALA A 47 2.74 2.07 -0.99
N VAL A 48 2.80 3.39 -1.20
CA VAL A 48 3.95 4.04 -1.85
C VAL A 48 5.21 3.93 -0.99
N GLN A 49 5.08 4.09 0.33
CA GLN A 49 6.22 3.92 1.24
C GLN A 49 6.73 2.47 1.23
N HIS A 50 5.83 1.49 1.34
CA HIS A 50 6.18 0.07 1.29
C HIS A 50 6.86 -0.31 -0.02
N ALA A 51 6.39 0.20 -1.17
CA ALA A 51 7.06 -0.04 -2.45
C ALA A 51 8.51 0.48 -2.47
N SER A 52 8.76 1.67 -1.89
CA SER A 52 10.13 2.19 -1.80
C SER A 52 11.03 1.41 -0.82
N MET A 53 10.43 0.75 0.19
CA MET A 53 11.15 -0.15 1.08
C MET A 53 11.46 -1.47 0.39
N ASP A 54 10.54 -1.97 -0.44
CA ASP A 54 10.70 -3.19 -1.23
C ASP A 54 11.84 -3.05 -2.26
N GLU A 55 11.99 -1.86 -2.85
CA GLU A 55 13.12 -1.53 -3.74
C GLU A 55 14.49 -1.66 -3.04
N MET A 56 14.55 -1.64 -1.70
CA MET A 56 15.79 -1.89 -0.95
C MET A 56 16.11 -3.37 -0.75
N LEU A 57 15.15 -4.29 -0.99
CA LEU A 57 15.36 -5.73 -0.85
C LEU A 57 16.48 -6.29 -1.75
N PRO A 58 16.59 -5.93 -3.05
CA PRO A 58 17.67 -6.39 -3.92
C PRO A 58 19.07 -5.98 -3.45
N HIS A 59 19.16 -4.93 -2.61
CA HIS A 59 20.43 -4.47 -2.05
C HIS A 59 20.85 -5.24 -0.78
N LYS A 60 19.99 -6.10 -0.22
CA LYS A 60 20.37 -7.02 0.86
C LYS A 60 21.35 -8.03 0.27
N LYS A 61 22.61 -7.99 0.72
CA LYS A 61 23.68 -8.92 0.28
C LYS A 61 24.18 -9.79 1.43
N GLY A 62 24.71 -10.97 1.09
CA GLY A 62 25.35 -11.90 2.04
C GLY A 62 24.36 -12.72 2.86
N SER A 63 24.83 -13.26 3.99
CA SER A 63 24.11 -14.24 4.80
C SER A 63 22.73 -13.79 5.32
N THR A 64 22.46 -12.49 5.36
CA THR A 64 21.13 -11.94 5.71
C THR A 64 20.12 -12.10 4.58
N ALA A 65 20.54 -12.02 3.32
CA ALA A 65 19.68 -12.26 2.16
C ALA A 65 19.26 -13.74 2.08
N ASP A 66 20.23 -14.65 2.24
CA ASP A 66 19.98 -16.10 2.19
C ASP A 66 19.02 -16.59 3.28
N ARG A 67 19.01 -15.94 4.45
CA ARG A 67 18.05 -16.25 5.54
C ARG A 67 16.66 -15.74 5.21
N PHE A 68 16.57 -14.53 4.66
CA PHE A 68 15.30 -13.93 4.26
C PHE A 68 14.65 -14.71 3.12
N GLU A 69 15.43 -15.11 2.11
CA GLU A 69 14.95 -15.92 0.99
C GLU A 69 14.42 -17.27 1.47
N ARG A 70 15.14 -17.97 2.34
CA ARG A 70 14.66 -19.23 2.95
C ARG A 70 13.38 -19.03 3.77
N ALA A 71 13.27 -17.93 4.51
CA ALA A 71 12.08 -17.63 5.30
C ALA A 71 10.86 -17.32 4.43
N MET A 72 11.05 -16.66 3.29
CA MET A 72 9.97 -16.37 2.34
C MET A 72 9.52 -17.60 1.53
N GLN A 73 10.38 -18.61 1.39
CA GLN A 73 10.05 -19.91 0.80
C GLN A 73 9.32 -20.86 1.78
N ASP A 74 9.07 -20.44 3.02
CA ASP A 74 8.37 -21.25 4.01
C ASP A 74 6.93 -21.59 3.55
N LYS A 75 6.50 -22.83 3.83
CA LYS A 75 5.15 -23.33 3.51
C LYS A 75 4.04 -22.49 4.14
N ALA A 76 4.32 -21.76 5.21
CA ALA A 76 3.38 -20.82 5.85
C ALA A 76 2.86 -19.73 4.89
N PHE A 77 3.63 -19.35 3.87
CA PHE A 77 3.25 -18.32 2.89
C PHE A 77 2.64 -18.88 1.60
N ASN A 78 2.57 -20.21 1.46
CA ASN A 78 1.94 -20.85 0.32
C ASN A 78 0.44 -21.04 0.57
N LEU A 79 -0.38 -20.15 -0.02
CA LEU A 79 -1.85 -20.21 0.08
C LEU A 79 -2.47 -21.50 -0.48
N ASN A 80 -1.73 -22.25 -1.31
CA ASN A 80 -2.14 -23.53 -1.88
C ASN A 80 -1.66 -24.76 -1.08
N ALA A 81 -0.88 -24.57 -0.01
CA ALA A 81 -0.27 -25.67 0.74
C ALA A 81 -1.18 -26.25 1.83
N TRP A 82 -2.37 -25.67 2.03
CA TRP A 82 -3.36 -26.18 2.96
C TRP A 82 -4.29 -27.15 2.21
N PRO A 83 -4.30 -28.46 2.56
CA PRO A 83 -5.25 -29.37 1.97
C PRO A 83 -6.66 -28.93 2.38
N VAL A 84 -7.51 -28.64 1.39
CA VAL A 84 -8.94 -28.30 1.56
C VAL A 84 -9.76 -29.54 2.00
N SER A 85 -9.12 -30.54 2.60
CA SER A 85 -9.75 -31.81 3.02
C SER A 85 -9.85 -31.87 4.55
N MET A 86 -10.62 -30.96 5.15
CA MET A 86 -11.09 -31.14 6.52
C MET A 86 -12.38 -30.35 6.78
N PHE A 87 -13.40 -30.58 5.95
CA PHE A 87 -14.82 -30.42 6.28
C PHE A 87 -15.62 -31.43 5.46
#